data_AF-B4DA98-F1
#
_entry.id   AF-B4DA98-F1
#
_cell.length_a   1.000
_cell.length_b   1.000
_cell.length_c   1.000
_cell.angle_alpha   90.00
_cell.angle_beta   90.00
_cell.angle_gamma   90.00
#
_symmetry.space_group_name_H-M   'P 1'
#
loop_
_entity.id
_entity.type
_entity.pdbx_description
1 polymer ?
#
loop_
_entity_poly.entity_id
_entity_poly.type
_entity_poly.pdbx_seq_one_letter_code
_entity_poly.pdbx_strand_id
1 'polypeptide(L)'
;MKQRQNRSGLPKQKMPEEMVNELLAGLKASFYTGLQDGEKRFWWERSLLLRAITHPAREMEPRGMALPWEEYQGMLRKIIGTIKVHGDVGAIRSPGRYLLHAVQEHWRLHWEEYYERVKTLRAATEKEMAKLGARDSRVQDRTVEDLARLHKVVSAGGGRKKGQAGRGDQAKQGELF
;
A
#
# COMPACT_ATOMS: atom_id res chain seq x y z
N MET A 1 51.89 2.23 2.22
CA MET A 1 50.60 2.89 2.52
C MET A 1 49.45 1.98 2.08
N LYS A 2 48.75 1.32 3.01
CA LYS A 2 47.64 0.41 2.70
C LYS A 2 46.31 1.16 2.78
N GLN A 3 45.65 1.36 1.64
CA GLN A 3 44.28 1.86 1.57
C GLN A 3 43.32 0.84 2.21
N ARG A 4 42.70 1.21 3.33
CA ARG A 4 41.53 0.52 3.87
C ARG A 4 40.33 0.87 3.00
N GLN A 5 39.90 -0.07 2.17
CA GLN A 5 38.62 0.02 1.47
C GLN A 5 37.49 -0.05 2.50
N ASN A 6 36.75 1.06 2.64
CA ASN A 6 35.50 1.15 3.38
C ASN A 6 34.46 0.23 2.69
N ARG A 7 34.34 -1.01 3.15
CA ARG A 7 33.27 -1.96 2.75
C ARG A 7 32.07 -1.82 3.68
N SER A 8 31.47 -0.64 3.72
CA SER A 8 30.16 -0.41 4.35
C SER A 8 29.14 0.02 3.29
N GLY A 9 28.96 -0.84 2.29
CA GLY A 9 27.88 -0.78 1.31
C GLY A 9 26.76 -1.75 1.64
N LEU A 10 26.33 -1.86 2.90
CA LEU A 10 25.02 -2.48 3.15
C LEU A 10 23.97 -1.57 2.52
N PRO A 11 23.05 -2.10 1.68
CA PRO A 11 21.96 -1.31 1.14
C PRO A 11 21.20 -0.72 2.32
N LYS A 12 21.24 0.61 2.47
CA LYS A 12 20.39 1.30 3.44
C LYS A 12 18.96 0.97 3.03
N GLN A 13 18.23 0.28 3.91
CA GLN A 13 16.81 0.04 3.75
C GLN A 13 16.17 1.40 3.44
N LYS A 14 15.61 1.57 2.23
CA LYS A 14 14.93 2.82 1.88
C LYS A 14 13.80 3.02 2.89
N MET A 15 13.57 4.25 3.32
CA MET A 15 12.47 4.52 4.26
C MET A 15 11.14 4.24 3.55
N PRO A 16 10.10 3.73 4.26
CA PRO A 16 8.78 3.45 3.67
C PRO A 16 8.17 4.63 2.90
N GLU A 17 8.53 5.86 3.26
CA GLU A 17 8.11 7.07 2.57
C GLU A 17 8.74 7.24 1.17
N GLU A 18 10.05 7.04 1.03
CA GLU A 18 10.75 7.13 -0.27
C GLU A 18 10.22 6.08 -1.25
N MET A 19 10.02 4.89 -0.71
CA MET A 19 9.44 3.72 -1.36
C MET A 19 8.03 4.01 -1.93
N VAL A 20 7.15 4.59 -1.11
CA VAL A 20 5.81 4.99 -1.52
C VAL A 20 5.82 6.13 -2.53
N ASN A 21 6.73 7.10 -2.37
CA ASN A 21 6.87 8.21 -3.31
C ASN A 21 7.32 7.75 -4.70
N GLU A 22 8.20 6.74 -4.79
CA GLU A 22 8.62 6.12 -6.07
C GLU A 22 7.43 5.49 -6.80
N LEU A 23 6.57 4.76 -6.07
CA LEU A 23 5.36 4.17 -6.64
C LEU A 23 4.36 5.24 -7.08
N LEU A 24 4.15 6.29 -6.29
CA LEU A 24 3.28 7.41 -6.64
C LEU A 24 3.76 8.13 -7.91
N ALA A 25 5.07 8.32 -8.07
CA ALA A 25 5.65 8.92 -9.27
C ALA A 25 5.37 8.05 -10.51
N GLY A 26 5.52 6.73 -10.41
CA GLY A 26 5.20 5.79 -11.50
C GLY A 26 3.71 5.80 -11.87
N LEU A 27 2.82 5.88 -10.88
CA LEU A 27 1.38 5.98 -11.09
C LEU A 27 0.99 7.32 -11.74
N LYS A 28 1.59 8.43 -11.30
CA LYS A 28 1.40 9.75 -11.91
C LYS A 28 1.76 9.70 -13.40
N ALA A 29 2.95 9.19 -13.71
CA ALA A 29 3.43 9.06 -15.08
C ALA A 29 2.52 8.19 -15.96
N SER A 30 1.93 7.13 -15.39
CA SER A 30 1.09 6.18 -16.14
C SER A 30 -0.36 6.62 -16.34
N PHE A 31 -0.97 7.29 -15.36
CA PHE A 31 -2.43 7.51 -15.32
C PHE A 31 -2.85 8.98 -15.39
N TYR A 32 -1.93 9.92 -15.15
CA TYR A 32 -2.25 11.34 -15.06
C TYR A 32 -1.56 12.18 -16.16
N THR A 33 -0.54 11.64 -16.81
CA THR A 33 0.09 12.27 -17.98
C THR A 33 -0.91 12.38 -19.13
N GLY A 34 -1.01 13.55 -19.76
CA GLY A 34 -1.90 13.78 -20.90
C GLY A 34 -3.34 14.15 -20.53
N LEU A 35 -3.71 14.10 -19.25
CA LEU A 35 -4.99 14.66 -18.78
C LEU A 35 -4.89 16.19 -18.69
N GLN A 36 -5.94 16.88 -19.15
CA GLN A 36 -6.02 18.36 -19.15
C GLN A 36 -5.75 18.99 -17.75
N ASP A 37 -6.11 18.28 -16.68
CA ASP A 37 -5.88 18.68 -15.28
C ASP A 37 -5.07 17.64 -14.47
N GLY A 38 -4.18 16.90 -15.13
CA GLY A 38 -3.49 15.74 -14.54
C GLY A 38 -2.81 16.03 -13.19
N GLU A 39 -2.08 17.14 -13.08
CA GLU A 39 -1.36 17.51 -11.85
C GLU A 39 -2.32 17.75 -10.68
N LYS A 40 -3.33 18.60 -10.88
CA LYS A 40 -4.30 18.95 -9.85
C LYS A 40 -5.09 17.72 -9.39
N ARG A 41 -5.49 16.87 -10.34
CA ARG A 41 -6.20 15.61 -10.06
C ARG A 41 -5.32 14.63 -9.29
N PHE A 42 -4.04 14.50 -9.65
CA PHE A 42 -3.10 13.66 -8.92
C PHE A 42 -3.03 14.05 -7.44
N TRP A 43 -2.89 15.34 -7.14
CA TRP A 43 -2.84 15.82 -5.76
C TRP A 43 -4.15 15.60 -5.00
N TRP A 44 -5.30 15.83 -5.64
CA TRP A 44 -6.61 15.55 -5.05
C TRP A 44 -6.86 14.06 -4.79
N GLU A 45 -6.43 13.20 -5.70
CA GLU A 45 -6.64 11.75 -5.61
C GLU A 45 -5.47 11.02 -4.92
N ARG A 46 -4.45 11.74 -4.44
CA ARG A 46 -3.26 11.16 -3.80
C ARG A 46 -3.59 10.23 -2.64
N SER A 47 -4.61 10.56 -1.84
CA SER A 47 -5.07 9.68 -0.75
C SER A 47 -5.67 8.36 -1.25
N LEU A 48 -6.36 8.37 -2.40
CA LEU A 48 -6.87 7.15 -3.04
C LEU A 48 -5.72 6.31 -3.60
N LEU A 49 -4.73 6.94 -4.21
CA LEU A 49 -3.53 6.26 -4.72
C LEU A 49 -2.73 5.61 -3.58
N LEU A 50 -2.54 6.32 -2.47
CA LEU A 50 -1.91 5.77 -1.27
C LEU A 50 -2.68 4.57 -0.72
N ARG A 51 -4.02 4.66 -0.67
CA ARG A 51 -4.87 3.52 -0.28
C ARG A 51 -4.71 2.34 -1.23
N ALA A 52 -4.61 2.58 -2.53
CA ALA A 52 -4.40 1.51 -3.51
C ALA A 52 -3.05 0.80 -3.29
N ILE A 53 -1.97 1.57 -3.12
CA ILE A 53 -0.60 1.04 -2.89
C ILE A 53 -0.53 0.22 -1.59
N THR A 54 -1.20 0.68 -0.54
CA THR A 54 -1.12 0.08 0.80
C THR A 54 -2.21 -0.97 1.06
N HIS A 55 -3.17 -1.13 0.15
CA HIS A 55 -4.27 -2.08 0.32
C HIS A 55 -3.79 -3.54 0.42
N PRO A 56 -2.87 -4.03 -0.44
CA PRO A 56 -2.35 -5.40 -0.30
C PRO A 56 -1.72 -5.64 1.07
N ALA A 57 -0.87 -4.73 1.55
CA ALA A 57 -0.26 -4.84 2.88
C ALA A 57 -1.31 -4.93 4.01
N ARG A 58 -2.38 -4.15 3.94
CA ARG A 58 -3.50 -4.20 4.89
C ARG A 58 -4.21 -5.56 4.90
N GLU A 59 -4.27 -6.25 3.76
CA GLU A 59 -4.85 -7.59 3.68
C GLU A 59 -3.86 -8.69 4.08
N MET A 60 -2.57 -8.47 3.88
CA MET A 60 -1.49 -9.41 4.19
C MET A 60 -1.17 -9.49 5.68
N GLU A 61 -1.14 -8.36 6.39
CA GLU A 61 -0.79 -8.26 7.81
C GLU A 61 -1.61 -9.21 8.71
N PRO A 62 -2.96 -9.25 8.68
CA PRO A 62 -3.73 -10.13 9.56
C PRO A 62 -3.57 -11.61 9.22
N ARG A 63 -3.06 -11.94 8.03
CA ARG A 63 -2.78 -13.31 7.57
C ARG A 63 -1.35 -13.76 7.91
N GLY A 64 -0.58 -12.92 8.61
CA GLY A 64 0.80 -13.20 9.00
C GLY A 64 1.77 -13.28 7.82
N MET A 65 1.39 -12.71 6.66
CA MET A 65 2.27 -12.69 5.49
C MET A 65 3.31 -11.57 5.67
N ALA A 66 4.57 -11.89 5.43
CA ALA A 66 5.67 -10.93 5.37
C ALA A 66 6.33 -11.05 4.00
N LEU A 67 6.57 -9.91 3.36
CA LEU A 67 7.29 -9.82 2.10
C LEU A 67 8.36 -8.75 2.20
N PRO A 68 9.56 -9.03 1.65
CA PRO A 68 10.54 -7.99 1.42
C PRO A 68 10.00 -6.91 0.50
N TRP A 69 10.52 -5.69 0.62
CA TRP A 69 10.10 -4.56 -0.20
C TRP A 69 10.16 -4.85 -1.71
N GLU A 70 11.23 -5.48 -2.19
CA GLU A 70 11.43 -5.79 -3.60
C GLU A 70 10.34 -6.72 -4.14
N GLU A 71 9.96 -7.73 -3.36
CA GLU A 71 8.86 -8.65 -3.70
C GLU A 71 7.50 -7.94 -3.65
N TYR A 72 7.29 -7.07 -2.66
CA TYR A 72 6.08 -6.26 -2.56
C TYR A 72 5.94 -5.31 -3.77
N GLN A 73 7.02 -4.66 -4.19
CA GLN A 73 7.06 -3.85 -5.42
C GLN A 73 6.79 -4.69 -6.65
N GLY A 74 7.43 -5.85 -6.78
CA GLY A 74 7.21 -6.76 -7.91
C GLY A 74 5.74 -7.17 -8.03
N MET A 75 5.11 -7.49 -6.90
CA MET A 75 3.68 -7.76 -6.81
C MET A 75 2.83 -6.56 -7.26
N LEU A 76 3.07 -5.36 -6.69
CA LEU A 76 2.31 -4.16 -7.09
C LEU A 76 2.48 -3.82 -8.57
N ARG A 77 3.70 -3.96 -9.12
CA ARG A 77 3.97 -3.77 -10.55
C ARG A 77 3.20 -4.76 -11.41
N LYS A 78 3.11 -6.03 -10.99
CA LYS A 78 2.28 -7.05 -11.66
C LYS A 78 0.81 -6.61 -11.68
N ILE A 79 0.26 -6.23 -10.53
CA ILE A 79 -1.14 -5.77 -10.40
C ILE A 79 -1.39 -4.56 -11.32
N ILE A 80 -0.57 -3.52 -11.20
CA ILE A 80 -0.71 -2.29 -12.01
C ILE A 80 -0.53 -2.59 -13.51
N GLY A 81 0.41 -3.49 -13.86
CA GLY A 81 0.61 -3.94 -15.23
C GLY A 81 -0.63 -4.61 -15.81
N THR A 82 -1.23 -5.55 -15.08
CA THR A 82 -2.50 -6.19 -15.46
C THR A 82 -3.61 -5.17 -15.65
N ILE A 83 -3.75 -4.21 -14.73
CA ILE A 83 -4.74 -3.14 -14.83
C ILE A 83 -4.53 -2.28 -16.08
N LYS A 84 -3.29 -1.96 -16.43
CA LYS A 84 -2.99 -1.17 -17.64
C LYS A 84 -3.26 -1.93 -18.94
N VAL A 85 -3.05 -3.25 -18.96
CA VAL A 85 -3.29 -4.08 -20.15
C VAL A 85 -4.78 -4.24 -20.43
N HIS A 86 -5.59 -4.40 -19.38
CA HIS A 86 -7.01 -4.69 -19.52
C HIS A 86 -7.92 -3.48 -19.31
N GLY A 87 -7.40 -2.37 -18.78
CA GLY A 87 -8.14 -1.15 -18.52
C GLY A 87 -8.12 -0.19 -19.70
N ASP A 88 -9.27 0.40 -20.02
CA ASP A 88 -9.34 1.55 -20.92
C ASP A 88 -8.92 2.81 -20.15
N VAL A 89 -7.60 3.03 -20.05
CA VAL A 89 -7.02 4.15 -19.29
C VAL A 89 -7.46 5.52 -19.83
N GLY A 90 -7.81 5.61 -21.12
CA GLY A 90 -8.23 6.84 -21.78
C GLY A 90 -9.64 7.30 -21.41
N ALA A 91 -10.53 6.37 -21.04
CA ALA A 91 -11.91 6.68 -20.67
C ALA A 91 -12.11 6.95 -19.17
N ILE A 92 -11.07 6.87 -18.34
CA ILE A 92 -11.21 6.92 -16.88
C ILE A 92 -11.45 8.35 -16.39
N ARG A 93 -12.65 8.60 -15.86
CA ARG A 93 -13.00 9.90 -15.24
C ARG A 93 -12.25 10.20 -13.94
N SER A 94 -11.94 9.17 -13.13
CA SER A 94 -11.24 9.29 -11.84
C SER A 94 -10.20 8.16 -11.69
N PRO A 95 -8.95 8.39 -12.13
CA PRO A 95 -7.91 7.36 -12.15
C PRO A 95 -7.61 6.76 -10.79
N GLY A 96 -7.56 7.56 -9.72
CA GLY A 96 -7.29 7.09 -8.37
C GLY A 96 -8.40 6.20 -7.79
N ARG A 97 -9.68 6.52 -8.06
CA ARG A 97 -10.79 5.66 -7.64
C ARG A 97 -10.80 4.35 -8.42
N TYR A 98 -10.60 4.43 -9.73
CA TYR A 98 -10.50 3.24 -10.59
C TYR A 98 -9.37 2.33 -10.14
N LEU A 99 -8.17 2.87 -9.93
CA LEU A 99 -7.01 2.10 -9.49
C LEU A 99 -7.24 1.43 -8.15
N LEU A 100 -7.80 2.15 -7.17
CA LEU A 100 -8.13 1.57 -5.87
C LEU A 100 -9.08 0.38 -6.02
N HIS A 101 -10.16 0.54 -6.78
CA HIS A 101 -11.12 -0.53 -7.03
C HIS A 101 -10.46 -1.72 -7.74
N ALA A 102 -9.67 -1.48 -8.78
CA ALA A 102 -9.02 -2.52 -9.56
C ALA A 102 -7.98 -3.29 -8.72
N VAL A 103 -7.23 -2.62 -7.84
CA VAL A 103 -6.32 -3.29 -6.90
C VAL A 103 -7.10 -4.14 -5.88
N GLN A 104 -8.21 -3.63 -5.34
CA GLN A 104 -9.07 -4.38 -4.43
C GLN A 104 -9.63 -5.64 -5.09
N GLU A 105 -10.12 -5.52 -6.32
CA GLU A 105 -10.68 -6.63 -7.08
C GLU A 105 -9.62 -7.65 -7.48
N HIS A 106 -8.47 -7.19 -7.97
CA HIS A 106 -7.34 -8.07 -8.28
C HIS A 106 -6.90 -8.84 -7.04
N TRP A 107 -6.79 -8.18 -5.89
CA TRP A 107 -6.46 -8.85 -4.65
C TRP A 107 -7.51 -9.90 -4.28
N ARG A 108 -8.80 -9.55 -4.35
CA ARG A 108 -9.92 -10.48 -4.08
C ARG A 108 -9.83 -11.76 -4.92
N LEU A 109 -9.41 -11.66 -6.18
CA LEU A 109 -9.30 -12.79 -7.10
C LEU A 109 -8.01 -13.60 -6.94
N HIS A 110 -6.89 -12.95 -6.57
CA HIS A 110 -5.55 -13.55 -6.62
C HIS A 110 -4.87 -13.71 -5.26
N TRP A 111 -5.54 -13.41 -4.14
CA TRP A 111 -4.91 -13.45 -2.81
C TRP A 111 -4.30 -14.81 -2.45
N GLU A 112 -4.92 -15.92 -2.89
CA GLU A 112 -4.44 -17.28 -2.64
C GLU A 112 -3.11 -17.56 -3.34
N GLU A 113 -2.97 -17.09 -4.60
CA GLU A 113 -1.71 -17.19 -5.36
C GLU A 113 -0.58 -16.46 -4.62
N TYR A 114 -0.86 -15.25 -4.11
CA TYR A 114 0.11 -14.49 -3.34
C TYR A 114 0.46 -15.17 -2.02
N TYR A 115 -0.53 -15.75 -1.33
CA TYR A 115 -0.30 -16.48 -0.09
C TYR A 115 0.62 -17.69 -0.29
N GLU A 116 0.32 -18.54 -1.28
CA GLU A 116 1.15 -19.71 -1.59
C GLU A 116 2.56 -19.31 -2.05
N ARG A 117 2.68 -18.21 -2.81
CA ARG A 117 4.00 -17.64 -3.16
C ARG A 117 4.79 -17.19 -1.92
N VAL A 118 4.17 -16.50 -0.97
CA VAL A 118 4.82 -16.08 0.28
C VAL A 118 5.28 -17.29 1.09
N LYS A 119 4.42 -18.32 1.18
CA LYS A 119 4.71 -19.56 1.91
C LYS A 119 5.91 -20.31 1.32
N THR A 120 5.96 -20.43 -0.01
CA THR A 120 7.10 -21.07 -0.70
C THR A 120 8.39 -20.28 -0.55
N LEU A 121 8.34 -18.94 -0.66
CA LEU A 121 9.47 -18.05 -0.36
C LEU A 121 10.01 -18.27 1.05
N ARG A 122 9.12 -18.28 2.06
CA ARG A 122 9.50 -18.52 3.45
C ARG A 122 10.20 -19.86 3.63
N ALA A 123 9.64 -20.94 3.08
CA ALA A 123 10.23 -22.26 3.16
C ALA A 123 11.63 -22.33 2.49
N ALA A 124 11.80 -21.64 1.37
CA ALA A 124 13.10 -21.54 0.69
C ALA A 124 14.12 -20.77 1.55
N THR A 125 13.73 -19.61 2.11
CA THR A 125 14.60 -18.81 2.98
C THR A 125 14.98 -19.59 4.25
N GLU A 126 14.04 -20.27 4.90
CA GLU A 126 14.31 -21.10 6.08
C GLU A 126 15.31 -22.23 5.77
N LYS A 127 15.18 -22.87 4.60
CA LYS A 127 16.11 -23.92 4.15
C LYS A 127 17.53 -23.39 3.91
N GLU A 128 17.67 -22.22 3.29
CA GLU A 128 18.99 -21.61 3.06
C GLU A 128 19.63 -21.14 4.38
N MET A 129 18.85 -20.56 5.28
CA MET A 129 19.33 -20.16 6.61
C MET A 129 19.80 -21.36 7.44
N ALA A 130 19.07 -22.47 7.38
CA ALA A 130 19.47 -23.72 8.03
C ALA A 130 20.81 -24.25 7.49
N LYS A 131 21.06 -24.16 6.17
CA LYS A 131 22.35 -24.54 5.56
C LYS A 131 23.50 -23.64 5.99
N LEU A 132 23.25 -22.35 6.18
CA LEU A 132 24.27 -21.38 6.58
C LEU A 132 24.59 -21.41 8.09
N GLY A 133 23.90 -22.25 8.87
CA GLY A 133 24.06 -22.30 10.34
C GLY A 133 23.73 -20.96 11.01
N ALA A 134 23.06 -20.06 10.29
CA ALA A 134 22.78 -18.71 10.75
C ALA A 134 21.60 -18.77 11.73
N ARG A 135 21.89 -18.64 13.02
CA ARG A 135 20.88 -18.38 14.04
C ARG A 135 20.42 -16.93 13.89
N ASP A 136 19.27 -16.79 13.24
CA ASP A 136 18.37 -15.64 13.38
C ASP A 136 18.89 -14.30 12.83
N SER A 137 19.13 -14.21 11.51
CA SER A 137 19.10 -12.91 10.83
C SER A 137 17.65 -12.51 10.51
N ARG A 138 16.82 -12.42 11.56
CA ARG A 138 15.53 -11.73 11.54
C ARG A 138 15.78 -10.22 11.46
N VAL A 139 16.44 -9.76 10.40
CA VAL A 139 16.10 -8.43 9.88
C VAL A 139 14.67 -8.61 9.38
N GLN A 140 13.71 -8.50 10.31
CA GLN A 140 12.30 -8.60 10.03
C GLN A 140 12.02 -7.48 9.05
N ASP A 141 11.85 -7.82 7.77
CA ASP A 141 11.39 -6.86 6.81
C ASP A 141 9.95 -6.48 7.19
N ARG A 142 9.82 -5.32 7.85
CA ARG A 142 8.56 -4.79 8.38
C ARG A 142 7.76 -4.07 7.31
N THR A 143 8.12 -4.17 6.03
CA THR A 143 7.42 -3.53 4.92
C THR A 143 5.91 -3.73 4.98
N VAL A 144 5.44 -4.96 5.15
CA VAL A 144 3.99 -5.24 5.22
C VAL A 144 3.35 -4.57 6.43
N GLU A 145 3.99 -4.61 7.60
CA GLU A 145 3.48 -3.98 8.82
C GLU A 145 3.44 -2.46 8.68
N ASP A 146 4.51 -1.85 8.19
CA ASP A 146 4.65 -0.40 8.03
C ASP A 146 3.64 0.14 7.01
N LEU A 147 3.45 -0.56 5.88
CA LEU A 147 2.47 -0.19 4.87
C LEU A 147 1.03 -0.43 5.35
N ALA A 148 0.76 -1.48 6.12
CA ALA A 148 -0.55 -1.71 6.72
C ALA A 148 -0.87 -0.61 7.75
N ARG A 149 0.11 -0.18 8.55
CA ARG A 149 0.00 0.95 9.48
C ARG A 149 -0.28 2.25 8.72
N LEU A 150 0.45 2.51 7.63
CA LEU A 150 0.19 3.65 6.74
C LEU A 150 -1.23 3.62 6.17
N HIS A 151 -1.73 2.46 5.75
CA HIS A 151 -3.10 2.31 5.25
C HIS A 151 -4.15 2.77 6.28
N LYS A 152 -3.96 2.41 7.55
CA LYS A 152 -4.85 2.79 8.66
C LYS A 152 -4.89 4.32 8.81
N VAL A 153 -3.73 4.99 8.78
CA VAL A 153 -3.62 6.46 8.88
C VAL A 153 -4.31 7.16 7.72
N VAL A 154 -4.00 6.74 6.48
CA VAL A 154 -4.56 7.38 5.26
C VAL A 154 -6.07 7.16 5.17
N SER A 155 -6.58 6.01 5.64
CA SER A 155 -8.01 5.71 5.64
C SER A 155 -8.78 6.44 6.74
N ALA A 156 -8.17 6.66 7.90
CA ALA A 156 -8.79 7.39 9.01
C ALA A 156 -8.97 8.89 8.72
N GLY A 157 -8.04 9.50 7.97
CA GLY A 157 -8.09 10.92 7.60
C GLY A 157 -9.24 11.31 6.65
N GLY A 158 -9.96 10.35 6.07
CA GLY A 158 -11.11 10.59 5.19
C GLY A 158 -12.48 10.54 5.90
N GLY A 159 -12.50 10.19 7.20
CA GLY A 159 -13.70 10.14 8.00
C GLY A 159 -14.10 11.52 8.50
N ARG A 160 -15.14 12.10 7.90
CA ARG A 160 -15.86 13.28 8.42
C ARG A 160 -15.94 13.25 9.95
N LYS A 161 -15.48 14.35 10.57
CA LYS A 161 -15.95 14.85 11.86
C LYS A 161 -17.49 14.79 11.83
N LYS A 162 -18.09 13.73 12.39
CA LYS A 162 -19.54 13.60 12.51
C LYS A 162 -19.96 14.63 13.56
N GLY A 163 -20.77 15.60 13.12
CA GLY A 163 -21.15 16.77 13.89
C GLY A 163 -21.68 16.41 15.27
N GLN A 164 -20.99 16.91 16.29
CA GLN A 164 -21.58 17.21 17.58
C GLN A 164 -22.26 18.56 17.43
N ALA A 165 -23.40 18.58 16.72
CA ALA A 165 -24.23 19.76 16.55
C ALA A 165 -25.60 19.45 17.15
N GLY A 166 -25.91 20.11 18.26
CA GLY A 166 -27.26 20.46 18.70
C GLY A 166 -28.19 19.30 19.08
N ARG A 167 -28.09 18.81 20.32
CA ARG A 167 -29.28 18.36 21.03
C ARG A 167 -29.89 19.57 21.72
N GLY A 168 -30.61 20.37 20.93
CA GLY A 168 -31.57 21.34 21.45
C GLY A 168 -32.74 20.54 22.01
N ASP A 169 -32.79 20.43 23.34
CA ASP A 169 -33.93 19.88 24.06
C ASP A 169 -35.00 20.98 24.15
N GLN A 170 -35.80 21.08 23.08
CA GLN A 170 -37.13 21.68 23.15
C GLN A 170 -38.13 20.54 22.94
N ALA A 171 -38.72 20.08 24.03
CA ALA A 171 -39.96 19.35 24.02
C ALA A 171 -40.90 19.95 25.08
N LYS A 172 -41.83 20.80 24.59
CA LYS A 172 -43.28 20.83 24.88
C LYS A 172 -43.67 20.88 26.37
N GLN A 173 -44.10 22.02 26.91
CA GLN A 173 -45.51 22.47 26.92
C GLN A 173 -46.55 21.34 26.90
N GLY A 174 -47.30 21.20 28.00
CA GLY A 174 -48.62 20.57 27.99
C GLY A 174 -49.04 19.88 29.30
N GLU A 175 -49.89 20.58 30.06
CA GLU A 175 -51.05 20.04 30.80
C GLU A 175 -50.83 19.36 32.17
N LEU A 176 -51.27 20.06 33.22
CA LEU A 176 -52.46 19.75 34.05
C LEU A 176 -52.19 18.78 35.21
N PHE A 177 -52.01 19.36 36.40
CA PHE A 177 -52.72 19.14 37.68
C PHE A 177 -51.78 19.42 38.86
#